data_AF-A0A5C6HCW5-F1
#
_entry.id   AF-A0A5C6HCW5-F1
#
_cell.length_a   1.000
_cell.length_b   1.000
_cell.length_c   1.000
_cell.angle_alpha   90.00
_cell.angle_beta   90.00
_cell.angle_gamma   90.00
#
_symmetry.space_group_name_H-M   'P 1'
#
loop_
_entity.id
_entity.type
_entity.pdbx_description
1 polymer ?
#
loop_
_entity_poly.entity_id
_entity_poly.type
_entity_poly.pdbx_seq_one_letter_code
_entity_poly.pdbx_strand_id
1 'polypeptide(L)'
;MKQFLMYFIGVIITISLFSCKQKSVEVTPMNNTRPIEELRQLVLKGDTVAYNELEIAYIESGHSEEKLVYAIFMANRYNYPPAYFDVYHYLRIVSESYGRTMDEKTKEMAIRYLKKAVELKNCGALGELSILYEKGEYVAKDTVMSKKLAEESKKLCGF
;
A
#
# COMPACT_ATOMS: atom_id res chain seq x y z
N MET A 1 16.40 56.37 -32.75
CA MET A 1 17.27 55.18 -32.93
C MET A 1 17.90 54.64 -31.63
N LYS A 2 18.23 55.47 -30.62
CA LYS A 2 18.80 54.97 -29.34
C LYS A 2 17.80 54.25 -28.42
N GLN A 3 16.51 54.61 -28.43
CA GLN A 3 15.49 53.99 -27.58
C GLN A 3 15.15 52.53 -27.96
N PHE A 4 15.16 52.21 -29.27
CA PHE A 4 14.89 50.87 -29.78
C PHE A 4 16.09 49.92 -29.59
N LEU A 5 17.32 50.44 -29.57
CA LEU A 5 18.54 49.66 -29.37
C LEU A 5 18.69 49.19 -27.90
N MET A 6 18.22 49.97 -26.93
CA MET A 6 18.20 49.57 -25.52
C MET A 6 17.16 48.47 -25.21
N TYR A 7 16.05 48.45 -25.95
CA TYR A 7 15.00 47.44 -25.76
C TYR A 7 15.43 46.06 -26.28
N PHE A 8 16.20 46.02 -27.36
CA PHE A 8 16.72 44.77 -27.94
C PHE A 8 17.77 44.08 -27.06
N ILE A 9 18.62 44.84 -26.37
CA ILE A 9 19.64 44.28 -25.46
C ILE A 9 18.98 43.72 -24.18
N GLY A 10 17.88 44.34 -23.72
CA GLY A 10 17.13 43.88 -22.54
C GLY A 10 16.37 42.56 -22.74
N VAL A 11 15.89 42.27 -23.96
CA VAL A 11 15.15 41.03 -24.28
C VAL A 11 16.09 39.82 -24.43
N ILE A 12 17.36 40.02 -24.82
CA ILE A 12 18.33 38.94 -24.96
C ILE A 12 18.82 38.44 -23.58
N ILE A 13 18.86 39.31 -22.56
CA ILE A 13 19.30 38.97 -21.19
C ILE A 13 18.24 38.17 -20.42
N THR A 14 16.95 38.27 -20.76
CA THR A 14 15.89 37.50 -20.10
C THR A 14 15.75 36.08 -20.67
N ILE A 15 16.14 35.85 -21.92
CA ILE A 15 16.10 34.53 -22.57
C ILE A 15 17.25 33.63 -22.09
N SER A 16 18.37 34.20 -21.65
CA SER A 16 19.55 33.44 -21.19
C SER A 16 19.42 32.85 -19.77
N LEU A 17 18.38 33.19 -19.00
CA LEU A 17 18.15 32.64 -17.66
C LEU A 17 17.21 31.41 -17.64
N PHE A 18 16.58 31.04 -18.76
CA PHE A 18 15.73 29.85 -18.86
C PHE A 18 16.40 28.61 -19.46
N SER A 19 17.70 28.68 -19.77
CA SER A 19 18.44 27.55 -20.35
C SER A 19 19.30 26.79 -19.34
N CYS A 20 18.86 26.69 -18.09
CA CYS A 20 19.18 25.51 -17.30
C CYS A 20 18.20 24.42 -17.74
N LYS A 21 18.54 23.69 -18.82
CA LYS A 21 18.00 22.34 -18.98
C LYS A 21 18.45 21.59 -17.73
N GLN A 22 17.59 21.52 -16.73
CA GLN A 22 17.80 20.61 -15.63
C GLN A 22 17.91 19.24 -16.30
N LYS A 23 19.14 18.75 -16.39
CA LYS A 23 19.43 17.41 -16.88
C LYS A 23 18.53 16.54 -16.03
N SER A 24 17.51 15.94 -16.64
CA SER A 24 16.60 15.06 -15.92
C SER A 24 17.51 14.08 -15.20
N VAL A 25 17.56 14.19 -13.88
CA VAL A 25 18.27 13.21 -13.09
C VAL A 25 17.54 11.92 -13.44
N GLU A 26 18.23 11.04 -14.15
CA GLU A 26 17.72 9.71 -14.40
C GLU A 26 17.60 9.07 -13.02
N VAL A 27 16.39 9.15 -12.46
CA VAL A 27 16.07 8.48 -11.21
C VAL A 27 16.05 7.01 -11.57
N THR A 28 17.17 6.33 -11.35
CA THR A 28 17.18 4.88 -11.33
C THR A 28 16.32 4.47 -10.13
N PRO A 29 15.17 3.81 -10.36
CA PRO A 29 14.33 3.35 -9.26
C PRO A 29 15.16 2.47 -8.32
N MET A 30 14.92 2.59 -7.02
CA MET A 30 15.74 1.92 -6.02
C MET A 30 15.53 0.40 -6.03
N ASN A 31 14.52 -0.08 -6.78
CA ASN A 31 14.16 -1.47 -6.87
C ASN A 31 14.00 -1.95 -8.33
N ASN A 32 14.66 -3.06 -8.66
CA ASN A 32 14.57 -3.72 -9.97
C ASN A 32 13.29 -4.56 -10.09
N THR A 33 12.12 -3.96 -9.86
CA THR A 33 10.85 -4.68 -10.04
C THR A 33 10.60 -4.95 -11.53
N ARG A 34 9.91 -6.06 -11.83
CA ARG A 34 9.43 -6.31 -13.19
C ARG A 34 8.47 -5.20 -13.64
N PRO A 35 8.30 -4.97 -14.95
CA PRO A 35 7.36 -3.98 -15.46
C PRO A 35 5.96 -4.17 -14.86
N ILE A 36 5.32 -3.07 -14.45
CA ILE A 36 4.06 -3.11 -13.71
C ILE A 36 2.94 -3.86 -14.46
N GLU A 37 2.88 -3.71 -15.79
CA GLU A 37 1.90 -4.42 -16.60
C GLU A 37 2.14 -5.93 -16.63
N GLU A 38 3.41 -6.36 -16.64
CA GLU A 38 3.76 -7.77 -16.54
C GLU A 38 3.34 -8.32 -15.18
N LEU A 39 3.65 -7.60 -14.10
CA LEU A 39 3.28 -7.97 -12.74
C LEU A 39 1.76 -8.12 -12.59
N ARG A 40 0.97 -7.16 -13.10
CA ARG A 40 -0.50 -7.24 -13.10
C ARG A 40 -1.00 -8.53 -13.76
N GLN A 41 -0.48 -8.87 -14.94
CA GLN A 41 -0.88 -10.09 -15.65
C GLN A 41 -0.52 -11.37 -14.88
N LEU A 42 0.63 -11.39 -14.20
CA LEU A 42 1.08 -12.52 -13.41
C LEU A 42 0.27 -12.68 -12.12
N VAL A 43 -0.06 -11.57 -11.44
CA VAL A 43 -0.98 -11.58 -10.29
C VAL A 43 -2.33 -12.15 -10.68
N LEU A 44 -2.86 -11.77 -11.85
CA LEU A 44 -4.13 -12.32 -12.34
C LEU A 44 -4.08 -13.85 -12.54
N LYS A 45 -2.89 -14.42 -12.76
CA LYS A 45 -2.64 -15.87 -12.86
C LYS A 45 -2.29 -16.54 -11.52
N GLY A 46 -2.28 -15.79 -10.42
CA GLY A 46 -2.02 -16.31 -9.07
C GLY A 46 -0.56 -16.31 -8.65
N ASP A 47 0.33 -15.61 -9.37
CA ASP A 47 1.74 -15.51 -9.00
C ASP A 47 1.90 -14.64 -7.74
N THR A 48 2.24 -15.30 -6.62
CA THR A 48 2.42 -14.65 -5.32
C THR A 48 3.68 -13.81 -5.24
N VAL A 49 4.71 -14.16 -6.02
CA VAL A 49 5.96 -13.38 -6.08
C VAL A 49 5.68 -12.08 -6.82
N ALA A 50 4.97 -12.16 -7.96
CA ALA A 50 4.52 -10.98 -8.69
C ALA A 50 3.60 -10.10 -7.83
N TYR A 51 2.75 -10.69 -7.00
CA TYR A 51 1.89 -9.93 -6.07
C TYR A 51 2.72 -9.10 -5.07
N ASN A 52 3.72 -9.72 -4.44
CA ASN A 52 4.58 -9.01 -3.49
C ASN A 52 5.45 -7.94 -4.20
N GLU A 53 5.93 -8.21 -5.42
CA GLU A 53 6.68 -7.21 -6.21
C GLU A 53 5.79 -6.04 -6.65
N LEU A 54 4.54 -6.31 -7.00
CA LEU A 54 3.58 -5.30 -7.45
C LEU A 54 3.29 -4.28 -6.36
N GLU A 55 3.23 -4.72 -5.10
CA GLU A 55 3.09 -3.80 -3.96
C GLU A 55 4.20 -2.74 -3.93
N ILE A 56 5.44 -3.17 -4.21
CA ILE A 56 6.61 -2.28 -4.23
C ILE A 56 6.58 -1.38 -5.47
N ALA A 57 6.27 -1.93 -6.65
CA ALA A 57 6.16 -1.16 -7.89
C ALA A 57 5.11 -0.04 -7.81
N TYR A 58 4.03 -0.23 -7.03
CA TYR A 58 3.01 0.79 -6.83
C TYR A 58 3.44 1.97 -5.95
N ILE A 59 4.45 1.81 -5.10
CA ILE A 59 5.00 2.93 -4.31
C ILE A 59 5.63 3.96 -5.24
N GLU A 60 6.29 3.51 -6.31
CA GLU A 60 7.02 4.37 -7.24
C GLU A 60 6.12 4.97 -8.33
N SER A 61 5.14 4.21 -8.81
CA SER A 61 4.30 4.60 -9.95
C SER A 61 3.07 5.45 -9.59
N GLY A 62 2.69 5.53 -8.32
CA GLY A 62 1.54 6.30 -7.86
C GLY A 62 0.18 5.62 -8.04
N HIS A 63 0.13 4.38 -8.54
CA HIS A 63 -1.10 3.59 -8.73
C HIS A 63 -1.56 2.85 -7.45
N SER A 64 -1.35 3.47 -6.29
CA SER A 64 -1.61 2.86 -4.98
C SER A 64 -3.09 2.48 -4.76
N GLU A 65 -4.01 3.09 -5.48
CA GLU A 65 -5.45 2.84 -5.44
C GLU A 65 -5.84 1.44 -5.94
N GLU A 66 -5.03 0.83 -6.80
CA GLU A 66 -5.31 -0.51 -7.36
C GLU A 66 -4.97 -1.64 -6.39
N LYS A 67 -4.15 -1.37 -5.36
CA LYS A 67 -3.66 -2.38 -4.40
C LYS A 67 -4.80 -3.20 -3.79
N LEU A 68 -5.88 -2.53 -3.40
CA LEU A 68 -7.04 -3.19 -2.80
C LEU A 68 -7.70 -4.18 -3.79
N VAL A 69 -7.77 -3.86 -5.08
CA VAL A 69 -8.39 -4.72 -6.09
C VAL A 69 -7.64 -6.04 -6.22
N TYR A 70 -6.31 -5.96 -6.35
CA TYR A 70 -5.47 -7.16 -6.44
C TYR A 70 -5.43 -7.96 -5.14
N ALA A 71 -5.44 -7.29 -3.98
CA ALA A 71 -5.53 -7.96 -2.68
C ALA A 71 -6.85 -8.75 -2.55
N ILE A 72 -8.00 -8.14 -2.87
CA ILE A 72 -9.30 -8.82 -2.86
C ILE A 72 -9.30 -10.02 -3.82
N PHE A 73 -8.75 -9.84 -5.03
CA PHE A 73 -8.70 -10.90 -6.03
C PHE A 73 -7.83 -12.08 -5.54
N MET A 74 -6.62 -11.82 -5.07
CA MET A 74 -5.69 -12.86 -4.58
C MET A 74 -6.21 -13.56 -3.34
N ALA A 75 -6.80 -12.81 -2.40
CA ALA A 75 -7.45 -13.37 -1.22
C ALA A 75 -8.57 -14.33 -1.63
N ASN A 76 -9.54 -13.88 -2.42
CA ASN A 76 -10.75 -14.66 -2.67
C ASN A 76 -10.56 -15.76 -3.72
N ARG A 77 -9.75 -15.51 -4.77
CA ARG A 77 -9.59 -16.45 -5.88
C ARG A 77 -8.57 -17.55 -5.57
N TYR A 78 -7.47 -17.18 -4.93
CA TYR A 78 -6.34 -18.08 -4.69
C TYR A 78 -6.15 -18.44 -3.21
N ASN A 79 -7.00 -17.92 -2.32
CA ASN A 79 -6.89 -18.15 -0.88
C ASN A 79 -5.49 -17.80 -0.33
N TYR A 80 -4.86 -16.76 -0.86
CA TYR A 80 -3.50 -16.36 -0.50
C TYR A 80 -3.52 -15.61 0.85
N PRO A 81 -2.89 -16.15 1.93
CA PRO A 81 -3.07 -15.61 3.28
C PRO A 81 -2.63 -14.15 3.47
N PRO A 82 -1.48 -13.69 2.94
CA PRO A 82 -1.08 -12.28 3.02
C PRO A 82 -2.11 -11.33 2.40
N ALA A 83 -2.69 -11.70 1.26
CA ALA A 83 -3.69 -10.85 0.60
C ALA A 83 -4.95 -10.63 1.46
N TYR A 84 -5.37 -11.60 2.27
CA TYR A 84 -6.47 -11.38 3.22
C TYR A 84 -6.13 -10.28 4.24
N PHE A 85 -4.89 -10.28 4.74
CA PHE A 85 -4.43 -9.25 5.67
C PHE A 85 -4.33 -7.88 4.98
N ASP A 86 -3.83 -7.85 3.75
CA ASP A 86 -3.70 -6.62 2.95
C ASP A 86 -5.06 -5.98 2.69
N VAL A 87 -6.12 -6.76 2.43
CA VAL A 87 -7.49 -6.23 2.29
C VAL A 87 -7.93 -5.50 3.56
N TYR A 88 -7.74 -6.10 4.74
CA TYR A 88 -8.04 -5.42 6.00
C TYR A 88 -7.26 -4.10 6.13
N HIS A 89 -5.95 -4.16 5.87
CA HIS A 89 -5.05 -3.03 6.01
C HIS A 89 -5.41 -1.87 5.08
N TYR A 90 -5.66 -2.14 3.79
CA TYR A 90 -6.01 -1.11 2.82
C TYR A 90 -7.40 -0.53 3.06
N LEU A 91 -8.40 -1.34 3.46
CA LEU A 91 -9.70 -0.82 3.88
C LEU A 91 -9.56 0.11 5.09
N ARG A 92 -8.74 -0.26 6.07
CA ARG A 92 -8.43 0.57 7.22
C ARG A 92 -7.84 1.92 6.83
N ILE A 93 -6.76 1.92 6.05
CA ILE A 93 -6.09 3.16 5.59
C ILE A 93 -7.06 4.07 4.84
N VAL A 94 -7.80 3.52 3.86
CA VAL A 94 -8.67 4.34 3.03
C VAL A 94 -9.85 4.90 3.84
N SER A 95 -10.46 4.09 4.70
CA SER A 95 -11.60 4.51 5.52
C SER A 95 -11.24 5.53 6.59
N GLU A 96 -10.10 5.36 7.26
CA GLU A 96 -9.65 6.21 8.37
C GLU A 96 -8.87 7.46 7.91
N SER A 97 -8.66 7.59 6.60
CA SER A 97 -8.05 8.78 6.01
C SER A 97 -8.85 10.05 6.33
N TYR A 98 -8.13 11.18 6.43
CA TYR A 98 -8.70 12.50 6.73
C TYR A 98 -9.47 12.56 8.06
N GLY A 99 -9.04 11.81 9.07
CA GLY A 99 -9.61 11.84 10.42
C GLY A 99 -10.98 11.19 10.55
N ARG A 100 -11.37 10.36 9.58
CA ARG A 100 -12.60 9.58 9.64
C ARG A 100 -12.39 8.30 10.45
N THR A 101 -13.49 7.71 10.88
CA THR A 101 -13.53 6.31 11.33
C THR A 101 -14.20 5.45 10.27
N MET A 102 -13.90 4.15 10.29
CA MET A 102 -14.54 3.20 9.39
C MET A 102 -16.03 3.06 9.72
N ASP A 103 -16.89 3.14 8.70
CA ASP A 103 -18.32 2.87 8.85
C ASP A 103 -18.57 1.39 9.18
N GLU A 104 -19.76 1.07 9.71
CA GLU A 104 -20.07 -0.27 10.19
C GLU A 104 -19.89 -1.36 9.13
N LYS A 105 -20.33 -1.12 7.89
CA LYS A 105 -20.27 -2.13 6.83
C LYS A 105 -18.84 -2.40 6.40
N THR A 106 -18.04 -1.34 6.28
CA THR A 106 -16.63 -1.47 5.93
C THR A 106 -15.86 -2.15 7.06
N LYS A 107 -16.17 -1.84 8.33
CA LYS A 107 -15.58 -2.47 9.52
C LYS A 107 -15.87 -3.96 9.58
N GLU A 108 -17.12 -4.36 9.42
CA GLU A 108 -17.49 -5.77 9.37
C GLU A 108 -16.73 -6.50 8.26
N MET A 109 -16.60 -5.89 7.08
CA MET A 109 -15.84 -6.46 5.97
C MET A 109 -14.36 -6.63 6.33
N ALA A 110 -13.69 -5.55 6.76
CA ALA A 110 -12.28 -5.56 7.09
C ALA A 110 -11.97 -6.61 8.19
N ILE A 111 -12.78 -6.68 9.25
CA ILE A 111 -12.60 -7.67 10.32
C ILE A 111 -12.83 -9.10 9.84
N ARG A 112 -13.74 -9.35 8.89
CA ARG A 112 -13.90 -10.69 8.27
C ARG A 112 -12.63 -11.11 7.53
N TYR A 113 -12.03 -10.23 6.73
CA TYR A 113 -10.78 -10.52 6.02
C TYR A 113 -9.62 -10.74 7.00
N LEU A 114 -9.50 -9.90 8.04
CA LEU A 114 -8.48 -10.07 9.08
C LEU A 114 -8.59 -11.43 9.80
N LYS A 115 -9.80 -11.81 10.20
CA LYS A 115 -10.05 -13.13 10.82
C LYS A 115 -9.70 -14.27 9.87
N LYS A 116 -9.99 -14.12 8.57
CA LYS A 116 -9.62 -15.13 7.58
C LYS A 116 -8.10 -15.27 7.43
N ALA A 117 -7.36 -14.16 7.47
CA ALA A 117 -5.90 -14.18 7.48
C ALA A 117 -5.34 -14.87 8.75
N VAL A 118 -5.97 -14.66 9.91
CA VAL A 118 -5.63 -15.35 11.17
C VAL A 118 -5.89 -16.86 11.09
N GLU A 119 -7.04 -17.28 10.53
CA GLU A 119 -7.34 -18.70 10.29
C GLU A 119 -6.23 -19.36 9.45
N LEU A 120 -5.71 -18.63 8.46
CA LEU A 120 -4.64 -19.05 7.57
C LEU A 120 -3.23 -18.79 8.12
N LYS A 121 -3.10 -18.46 9.41
CA LYS A 121 -1.81 -18.31 10.12
C LYS A 121 -0.92 -17.20 9.58
N ASN A 122 -1.51 -16.12 9.05
CA ASN A 122 -0.73 -14.94 8.69
C ASN A 122 -0.21 -14.22 9.96
N CYS A 123 1.12 -14.03 10.04
CA CYS A 123 1.79 -13.43 11.20
C CYS A 123 1.31 -12.00 11.52
N GLY A 124 1.21 -11.14 10.51
CA GLY A 124 0.76 -9.76 10.68
C GLY A 124 -0.68 -9.71 11.21
N ALA A 125 -1.55 -10.55 10.65
CA ALA A 125 -2.94 -10.66 11.08
C ALA A 125 -3.11 -11.16 12.52
N LEU A 126 -2.29 -12.13 12.95
CA LEU A 126 -2.29 -12.62 14.33
C LEU A 126 -1.95 -11.50 15.32
N GLY A 127 -0.88 -10.75 15.04
CA GLY A 127 -0.46 -9.62 15.87
C GLY A 127 -1.50 -8.50 15.90
N GLU A 128 -2.01 -8.12 14.73
CA GLU A 128 -3.00 -7.04 14.61
C GLU A 128 -4.30 -7.40 15.35
N LEU A 129 -4.87 -8.58 15.11
CA LEU A 129 -6.12 -8.98 15.76
C LEU A 129 -5.96 -9.13 17.28
N SER A 130 -4.78 -9.56 17.74
CA SER A 130 -4.44 -9.57 19.17
C SER A 130 -4.54 -8.17 19.80
N ILE A 131 -3.99 -7.15 19.13
CA ILE A 131 -4.00 -5.75 19.59
C ILE A 131 -5.45 -5.22 19.60
N LEU A 132 -6.24 -5.52 18.56
CA LEU A 132 -7.64 -5.11 18.48
C LEU A 132 -8.45 -5.67 19.66
N TYR A 133 -8.28 -6.96 19.98
CA TYR A 133 -8.92 -7.59 21.14
C TYR A 133 -8.46 -7.01 22.47
N GLU A 134 -7.19 -6.66 22.62
CA GLU A 134 -6.66 -6.03 23.83
C GLU A 134 -7.31 -4.67 24.09
N LYS A 135 -7.42 -3.86 23.04
CA LYS A 135 -7.97 -2.51 23.09
C LYS A 135 -9.50 -2.47 23.09
N GLY A 136 -10.16 -3.50 22.54
CA GLY A 136 -11.59 -3.45 22.23
C GLY A 136 -11.90 -2.54 21.04
N GLU A 137 -10.96 -2.43 20.11
CA GLU A 137 -11.09 -1.61 18.91
C GLU A 137 -11.64 -2.48 17.77
N TYR A 138 -12.78 -2.08 17.19
CA TYR A 138 -13.53 -2.78 16.14
C TYR A 138 -14.07 -4.17 16.49
N VAL A 139 -13.53 -4.82 17.52
CA VAL A 139 -14.00 -6.06 18.13
C VAL A 139 -14.24 -5.83 19.62
N ALA A 140 -15.13 -6.62 20.22
CA ALA A 140 -15.32 -6.56 21.67
C ALA A 140 -14.02 -6.92 22.40
N LYS A 141 -13.68 -6.16 23.44
CA LYS A 141 -12.47 -6.39 24.24
C LYS A 141 -12.45 -7.81 24.80
N ASP A 142 -11.38 -8.54 24.54
CA ASP A 142 -11.19 -9.92 25.01
C ASP A 142 -9.69 -10.18 25.25
N THR A 143 -9.27 -10.05 26.50
CA THR A 143 -7.86 -10.20 26.89
C THR A 143 -7.39 -11.65 26.84
N VAL A 144 -8.31 -12.63 26.91
CA VAL A 144 -7.97 -14.06 26.79
C VAL A 144 -7.67 -14.39 25.34
N MET A 145 -8.52 -13.95 24.42
CA MET A 145 -8.30 -14.13 22.98
C MET A 145 -7.06 -13.39 22.52
N SER A 146 -6.85 -12.15 22.98
CA SER A 146 -5.64 -11.38 22.71
C SER A 146 -4.36 -12.16 23.06
N LYS A 147 -4.24 -12.63 24.32
CA LYS A 147 -3.08 -13.42 24.76
C LYS A 147 -2.87 -14.69 23.91
N LYS A 148 -3.94 -15.41 23.60
CA LYS A 148 -3.88 -16.61 22.77
C LYS A 148 -3.29 -16.30 21.38
N LEU A 149 -3.77 -15.25 20.72
CA LEU A 149 -3.29 -14.85 19.39
C LEU A 149 -1.84 -14.35 19.44
N ALA A 150 -1.46 -13.61 20.48
CA ALA A 150 -0.09 -13.16 20.69
C ALA A 150 0.89 -14.33 20.89
N GLU A 151 0.52 -15.31 21.72
CA GLU A 151 1.32 -16.54 21.93
C GLU A 151 1.46 -17.35 20.65
N GLU A 152 0.37 -17.45 19.87
CA GLU A 152 0.39 -18.12 18.57
C GLU A 152 1.31 -17.41 17.57
N SER A 153 1.21 -16.08 17.47
CA SER A 153 2.09 -15.25 16.64
C SER A 153 3.55 -15.46 17.01
N LYS A 154 3.89 -15.37 18.30
CA LYS A 154 5.25 -15.57 18.80
C LYS A 154 5.80 -16.96 18.44
N LYS A 155 4.98 -18.00 18.62
CA LYS A 155 5.37 -19.38 18.30
C LYS A 155 5.63 -19.57 16.80
N LEU A 156 4.80 -18.97 15.96
CA LEU A 156 4.87 -19.17 14.52
C LEU A 156 5.95 -18.31 13.86
N CYS A 157 6.12 -17.07 14.33
CA CYS A 157 6.82 -16.03 13.58
C CYS A 157 8.12 -15.55 14.26
N GLY A 158 8.31 -15.86 15.54
CA GLY A 158 9.62 -15.75 16.20
C GLY A 158 10.05 -14.34 16.65
N PHE A 159 9.16 -13.36 16.64
CA PHE A 159 9.37 -12.02 17.21
C PHE A 159 8.58 -11.82 18.51
#